data_AF-A0A7S4I860-F1
#
_entry.id   AF-A0A7S4I860-F1
#
_cell.length_a   1.000
_cell.length_b   1.000
_cell.length_c   1.000
_cell.angle_alpha   90.00
_cell.angle_beta   90.00
_cell.angle_gamma   90.00
#
_symmetry.space_group_name_H-M   'P 1'
#
loop_
_entity.id
_entity.type
_entity.pdbx_description
1 polymer ?
#
loop_
_entity_poly.entity_id
_entity_poly.type
_entity_poly.pdbx_seq_one_letter_code
_entity_poly.pdbx_strand_id
1 'polypeptide(L)'
;MSRQGQVKNRAPAPIQISAEQILREAAERQEQHRAEPITKIHDAEEYQSFLRDRRKRFEDNIRYRREHMGNWVKYARFEEDNKEYERARSVFERALEVDHRSSELWLRYAEFEMRNEFVN
;
A
#
# COMPACT_ATOMS: atom_id res chain seq x y z
N MET A 1 28.90 -16.33 39.48
CA MET A 1 28.29 -15.72 40.68
C MET A 1 26.90 -15.23 40.31
N SER A 2 25.86 -15.96 40.73
CA SER A 2 24.48 -15.68 40.35
C SER A 2 23.98 -14.42 41.05
N ARG A 3 23.36 -13.48 40.33
CA ARG A 3 22.71 -12.29 40.91
C ARG A 3 21.60 -12.77 41.85
N GLN A 4 21.87 -12.76 43.17
CA GLN A 4 20.84 -12.97 44.18
C GLN A 4 19.69 -11.99 43.92
N GLY A 5 18.47 -12.50 43.81
CA GLY A 5 17.30 -11.71 43.44
C GLY A 5 17.05 -10.61 44.46
N GLN A 6 17.23 -9.36 44.06
CA GLN A 6 16.87 -8.23 44.92
C GLN A 6 15.38 -8.30 45.29
N VAL A 7 15.10 -8.26 46.59
CA VAL A 7 13.73 -8.14 47.11
C VAL A 7 13.16 -6.81 46.63
N LYS A 8 12.20 -6.87 45.70
CA LYS A 8 11.56 -5.66 45.15
C LYS A 8 10.60 -5.08 46.19
N ASN A 9 10.71 -3.79 46.46
CA ASN A 9 9.76 -3.07 47.31
C ASN A 9 8.37 -3.07 46.65
N ARG A 10 7.34 -3.52 47.39
CA ARG A 10 5.95 -3.61 46.94
C ARG A 10 5.06 -2.49 47.49
N ALA A 11 5.66 -1.48 48.14
CA ALA A 11 4.92 -0.30 48.54
C ALA A 11 4.29 0.38 47.30
N PRO A 12 3.10 0.98 47.42
CA PRO A 12 2.49 1.70 46.31
C PRO A 12 3.40 2.84 45.88
N ALA A 13 3.62 2.96 44.56
CA ALA A 13 4.39 4.07 44.03
C ALA A 13 3.67 5.41 44.33
N PRO A 14 4.42 6.46 44.69
CA PRO A 14 3.83 7.78 44.98
C PRO A 14 3.18 8.42 43.74
N ILE A 15 3.67 8.07 42.54
CA ILE A 15 3.10 8.48 41.26
C ILE A 15 2.67 7.21 40.53
N GLN A 16 1.39 7.13 40.19
CA GLN A 16 0.83 6.04 39.40
C GLN A 16 0.96 6.39 37.92
N ILE A 17 1.34 5.41 37.10
CA ILE A 17 1.43 5.60 35.66
C ILE A 17 0.01 5.79 35.11
N SER A 18 -0.24 6.92 34.45
CA SER A 18 -1.54 7.20 33.82
C SER A 18 -1.57 6.73 32.37
N ALA A 19 -2.78 6.50 31.83
CA ALA A 19 -2.95 6.20 30.42
C ALA A 19 -2.40 7.34 29.54
N GLU A 20 -2.58 8.60 29.95
CA GLU A 20 -2.04 9.77 29.25
C GLU A 20 -0.52 9.76 29.17
N GLN A 21 0.16 9.40 30.27
CA GLN A 21 1.62 9.34 30.31
C GLN A 21 2.16 8.28 29.35
N ILE A 22 1.53 7.11 29.30
CA ILE A 22 1.91 6.03 28.37
C ILE A 22 1.69 6.47 26.93
N LEU A 23 0.53 7.06 26.63
CA LEU A 23 0.19 7.51 25.28
C LEU A 23 1.11 8.62 24.79
N ARG A 24 1.47 9.56 25.67
CA ARG A 24 2.42 10.64 25.37
C ARG A 24 3.82 10.11 25.12
N GLU A 25 4.33 9.25 26.00
CA GLU A 25 5.66 8.66 25.84
C GLU A 25 5.73 7.77 24.60
N ALA A 26 4.66 7.03 24.29
CA ALA A 26 4.55 6.25 23.06
C ALA A 26 4.56 7.14 21.81
N ALA A 27 3.85 8.26 21.82
CA ALA A 27 3.86 9.22 20.71
C ALA A 27 5.22 9.90 20.54
N GLU A 28 5.88 10.30 21.63
CA GLU A 28 7.21 10.92 21.61
C GLU A 28 8.30 9.96 21.12
N ARG A 29 8.15 8.66 21.41
CA ARG A 29 9.05 7.58 20.95
C ARG A 29 8.66 6.97 19.62
N GLN A 30 7.54 7.38 19.04
CA GLN A 30 7.13 6.87 17.74
C GLN A 30 8.21 7.30 16.74
N GLU A 31 9.03 6.33 16.31
CA GLU A 31 10.05 6.55 15.29
C GLU A 31 9.36 7.19 14.10
N GLN A 32 9.76 8.42 13.77
CA GLN A 32 9.24 9.12 12.61
C GLN A 32 9.50 8.22 11.41
N HIS A 33 8.44 7.91 10.66
CA HIS A 33 8.54 7.09 9.46
C HIS A 33 9.58 7.70 8.52
N ARG A 34 10.78 7.12 8.49
CA ARG A 34 11.88 7.61 7.64
C ARG A 34 11.42 7.47 6.20
N ALA A 35 11.20 8.59 5.53
CA ALA A 35 10.92 8.59 4.11
C ALA A 35 12.07 7.88 3.39
N GLU A 36 11.75 6.96 2.47
CA GLU A 36 12.76 6.30 1.67
C GLU A 36 13.54 7.34 0.84
N PRO A 37 14.85 7.14 0.63
CA PRO A 37 15.64 8.05 -0.19
C PRO A 37 15.07 8.09 -1.61
N ILE A 38 14.89 9.28 -2.17
CA ILE A 38 14.40 9.47 -3.55
C ILE A 38 15.49 8.98 -4.51
N THR A 39 15.28 7.86 -5.17
CA THR A 39 16.15 7.37 -6.25
C THR A 39 15.70 7.98 -7.58
N LYS A 40 16.66 8.51 -8.34
CA LYS A 40 16.42 9.01 -9.70
C LYS A 40 16.70 7.88 -10.68
N ILE A 41 15.81 7.69 -11.65
CA ILE A 41 15.97 6.69 -12.70
C ILE A 41 16.82 7.30 -13.82
N HIS A 42 17.93 6.65 -14.17
CA HIS A 42 18.93 7.20 -15.07
C HIS A 42 18.91 6.60 -16.48
N ASP A 43 18.49 5.34 -16.63
CA ASP A 43 18.46 4.65 -17.92
C ASP A 43 17.14 3.91 -18.19
N ALA A 44 16.98 3.41 -19.42
CA ALA A 44 15.78 2.69 -19.82
C ALA A 44 15.67 1.32 -19.15
N GLU A 45 16.79 0.68 -18.82
CA GLU A 45 16.80 -0.66 -18.21
C GLU A 45 16.35 -0.60 -16.74
N GLU A 46 16.86 0.38 -16.00
CA GLU A 46 16.44 0.74 -14.64
C GLU A 46 14.97 1.15 -14.62
N TYR A 47 14.50 1.91 -15.61
CA TYR A 47 13.08 2.22 -15.73
C TYR A 47 12.23 0.94 -15.87
N GLN A 48 12.62 0.02 -16.75
CA GLN A 48 11.92 -1.25 -16.92
C GLN A 48 12.00 -2.15 -15.68
N SER A 49 13.11 -2.13 -14.95
CA SER A 49 13.26 -2.82 -13.67
C SER A 49 12.32 -2.23 -12.62
N PHE A 50 12.28 -0.90 -12.50
CA PHE A 50 11.37 -0.17 -11.63
C PHE A 50 9.91 -0.49 -11.92
N LEU A 51 9.51 -0.52 -13.19
CA LEU A 51 8.15 -0.92 -13.58
C LEU A 51 7.84 -2.37 -13.19
N ARG A 52 8.79 -3.29 -13.39
CA ARG A 52 8.63 -4.70 -13.00
C ARG A 52 8.43 -4.85 -11.49
N ASP A 53 9.25 -4.18 -10.69
CA ASP A 53 9.12 -4.21 -9.23
C ASP A 53 7.81 -3.57 -8.77
N ARG A 54 7.41 -2.47 -9.41
CA ARG A 54 6.15 -1.80 -9.09
C ARG A 54 4.94 -2.67 -9.43
N ARG A 55 4.93 -3.32 -10.60
CA ARG A 55 3.91 -4.30 -11.02
C ARG A 55 3.83 -5.47 -10.05
N LYS A 56 4.98 -6.03 -9.67
CA LYS A 56 5.05 -7.12 -8.69
C LYS A 56 4.36 -6.75 -7.37
N ARG A 57 4.60 -5.55 -6.85
CA ARG A 57 3.93 -5.06 -5.62
C ARG A 57 2.41 -4.99 -5.77
N PHE A 58 1.91 -4.56 -6.93
CA PHE A 58 0.46 -4.56 -7.20
C PHE A 58 -0.10 -5.98 -7.27
N GLU A 59 0.56 -6.89 -8.00
CA GLU A 59 0.15 -8.29 -8.11
C GLU A 59 0.18 -9.00 -6.75
N ASP A 60 1.20 -8.75 -5.92
CA ASP A 60 1.29 -9.29 -4.56
C ASP A 60 0.14 -8.76 -3.69
N ASN A 61 -0.22 -7.49 -3.83
CA ASN A 61 -1.36 -6.91 -3.10
C ASN A 61 -2.69 -7.52 -3.54
N ILE A 62 -2.89 -7.69 -4.85
CA ILE A 62 -4.06 -8.36 -5.43
C ILE A 62 -4.12 -9.82 -4.98
N ARG A 63 -2.98 -10.52 -4.92
CA ARG A 63 -2.90 -11.90 -4.44
C ARG A 63 -3.28 -12.00 -2.96
N TYR A 64 -2.87 -11.03 -2.15
CA TYR A 64 -3.19 -10.99 -0.72
C TYR A 64 -4.65 -10.60 -0.44
N ARG A 65 -5.21 -9.65 -1.20
CA ARG A 65 -6.60 -9.17 -1.06
C ARG A 65 -7.28 -9.00 -2.42
N ARG A 66 -7.66 -10.12 -3.02
CA ARG A 66 -8.23 -10.17 -4.37
C ARG A 66 -9.56 -9.43 -4.49
N GLU A 67 -10.37 -9.42 -3.45
CA GLU A 67 -11.71 -8.81 -3.45
C GLU A 67 -11.68 -7.27 -3.31
N HIS A 68 -10.53 -6.69 -2.95
CA HIS A 68 -10.44 -5.27 -2.72
C HIS A 68 -10.24 -4.51 -4.05
N MET A 69 -11.35 -4.10 -4.67
CA MET A 69 -11.40 -3.42 -5.98
C MET A 69 -10.55 -2.14 -6.06
N GLY A 70 -10.35 -1.45 -4.92
CA GLY A 70 -9.45 -0.30 -4.88
C GLY A 70 -8.01 -0.62 -5.27
N ASN A 71 -7.55 -1.87 -5.09
CA ASN A 71 -6.21 -2.29 -5.52
C ASN A 71 -6.15 -2.48 -7.05
N TRP A 72 -7.19 -3.07 -7.63
CA TRP A 72 -7.33 -3.24 -9.07
C TRP A 72 -7.38 -1.88 -9.79
N VAL A 73 -8.20 -0.95 -9.29
CA VAL A 73 -8.30 0.40 -9.87
C VAL A 73 -6.98 1.16 -9.77
N LYS A 74 -6.26 1.06 -8.65
CA LYS A 74 -4.92 1.68 -8.50
C LYS A 74 -3.90 1.07 -9.47
N TYR A 75 -3.96 -0.24 -9.69
CA TYR A 75 -3.06 -0.89 -10.63
C TYR A 75 -3.36 -0.51 -12.07
N ALA A 76 -4.63 -0.49 -12.47
CA ALA A 76 -5.03 -0.07 -13.81
C ALA A 76 -4.65 1.40 -14.09
N ARG A 77 -4.84 2.30 -13.12
CA ARG A 77 -4.37 3.69 -13.22
C ARG A 77 -2.84 3.79 -13.38
N PHE A 78 -2.09 2.95 -12.67
CA PHE A 78 -0.64 2.93 -12.83
C PHE A 78 -0.23 2.52 -14.26
N GLU A 79 -0.89 1.54 -14.87
CA GLU A 79 -0.60 1.18 -16.27
C GLU A 79 -1.07 2.27 -17.25
N GLU A 80 -2.19 2.96 -16.96
CA GLU A 80 -2.65 4.16 -17.69
C GLU A 80 -1.58 5.28 -17.66
N ASP A 81 -1.03 5.59 -16.49
CA ASP A 81 0.02 6.62 -16.33
C ASP A 81 1.31 6.26 -17.11
N ASN A 82 1.57 4.96 -17.30
CA ASN A 82 2.68 4.45 -18.10
C ASN A 82 2.37 4.34 -19.59
N LYS A 83 1.16 4.71 -20.03
CA LYS A 83 0.66 4.58 -21.41
C LYS A 83 0.59 3.13 -21.91
N GLU A 84 0.51 2.19 -20.98
CA GLU A 84 0.41 0.74 -21.25
C GLU A 84 -1.06 0.32 -21.21
N TYR A 85 -1.84 0.84 -22.18
CA TYR A 85 -3.30 0.72 -22.18
C TYR A 85 -3.80 -0.74 -22.31
N GLU A 86 -3.10 -1.58 -23.08
CA GLU A 86 -3.45 -3.00 -23.21
C GLU A 86 -3.35 -3.74 -21.87
N ARG A 87 -2.33 -3.40 -21.07
CA ARG A 87 -2.18 -3.96 -19.71
C ARG A 87 -3.26 -3.44 -18.79
N ALA A 88 -3.57 -2.15 -18.85
CA ALA A 88 -4.65 -1.56 -18.06
C ALA A 88 -6.00 -2.26 -18.33
N ARG A 89 -6.33 -2.54 -19.61
CA ARG A 89 -7.51 -3.32 -20.02
C ARG A 89 -7.51 -4.71 -19.40
N SER A 90 -6.40 -5.44 -19.53
CA SER A 90 -6.27 -6.78 -18.94
C SER A 90 -6.48 -6.77 -17.42
N VAL A 91 -6.02 -5.72 -16.72
CA VAL A 91 -6.25 -5.55 -15.28
C VAL A 91 -7.74 -5.31 -14.98
N PHE A 92 -8.43 -4.46 -15.75
CA PHE A 92 -9.87 -4.23 -15.60
C PHE A 92 -10.69 -5.49 -15.90
N GLU A 93 -10.37 -6.22 -16.96
CA GLU A 93 -11.02 -7.49 -17.32
C GLU A 93 -10.86 -8.52 -16.21
N ARG A 94 -9.64 -8.71 -15.69
CA ARG A 94 -9.38 -9.57 -14.54
C ARG A 94 -10.13 -9.13 -13.29
N ALA A 95 -10.29 -7.83 -13.07
CA ALA A 95 -11.07 -7.30 -11.96
C ALA A 95 -12.57 -7.62 -12.12
N LEU A 96 -13.09 -7.52 -13.34
CA LEU A 96 -14.47 -7.86 -13.68
C LEU A 96 -14.74 -9.37 -13.52
N GLU A 97 -13.76 -10.23 -13.80
CA GLU A 97 -13.87 -11.66 -13.47
C GLU A 97 -14.01 -11.92 -11.96
N VAL A 98 -13.48 -11.04 -11.11
CA VAL A 98 -13.63 -11.14 -9.65
C VAL A 98 -15.01 -10.67 -9.22
N ASP A 99 -15.42 -9.48 -9.66
CA ASP A 99 -16.70 -8.86 -9.31
C ASP A 99 -17.32 -8.12 -10.49
N HIS A 100 -18.00 -8.88 -11.35
CA HIS A 100 -18.71 -8.36 -12.51
C HIS A 100 -19.97 -7.56 -12.14
N ARG A 101 -20.45 -7.63 -10.89
CA ARG A 101 -21.68 -6.96 -10.44
C ARG A 101 -21.42 -5.55 -9.95
N SER A 102 -20.17 -5.21 -9.65
CA SER A 102 -19.78 -3.87 -9.24
C SER A 102 -19.99 -2.86 -10.37
N SER A 103 -20.99 -1.99 -10.23
CA SER A 103 -21.22 -0.88 -11.17
C SER A 103 -20.09 0.13 -11.15
N GLU A 104 -19.42 0.33 -10.02
CA GLU A 104 -18.28 1.24 -9.90
C GLU A 104 -17.13 0.79 -10.81
N LEU A 105 -16.85 -0.51 -10.87
CA LEU A 105 -15.75 -1.03 -11.70
C LEU A 105 -16.02 -0.80 -13.20
N TRP A 106 -17.25 -1.04 -13.64
CA TRP A 106 -17.68 -0.74 -15.02
C TRP A 106 -17.58 0.75 -15.35
N LEU A 107 -18.01 1.62 -14.43
CA LEU A 107 -17.89 3.07 -14.60
C LEU A 107 -16.43 3.49 -14.74
N ARG A 108 -15.54 2.98 -13.88
CA ARG A 108 -14.10 3.26 -13.96
C ARG A 108 -13.48 2.78 -15.26
N TYR A 109 -13.90 1.62 -15.76
CA TYR A 109 -13.39 1.08 -17.01
C TYR A 109 -13.86 1.91 -18.22
N ALA A 110 -15.13 2.31 -18.24
CA ALA A 110 -15.66 3.21 -19.27
C ALA A 110 -14.99 4.59 -19.23
N GLU A 111 -14.83 5.18 -18.03
CA GLU A 111 -14.08 6.44 -17.84
C GLU A 111 -12.64 6.34 -18.35
N PHE A 112 -12.00 5.17 -18.20
CA PHE A 112 -10.67 4.91 -18.73
C PHE A 112 -10.64 4.92 -20.27
N GLU A 113 -11.53 4.18 -20.94
CA GLU A 113 -11.55 4.17 -22.42
C GLU A 113 -11.92 5.54 -22.99
N MET A 114 -12.84 6.26 -22.36
CA MET A 114 -13.25 7.61 -22.79
C MET A 114 -12.12 8.63 -22.64
N ARG A 115 -11.36 8.61 -21.54
CA ARG A 115 -10.24 9.55 -21.32
C ARG A 115 -9.09 9.35 -22.29
N ASN A 116 -8.89 8.13 -22.75
CA ASN A 116 -7.83 7.79 -23.69
C ASN A 116 -8.31 7.81 -25.16
N GLU A 117 -9.49 8.37 -25.42
CA GLU A 117 -10.09 8.55 -26.75
C GLU A 117 -10.29 7.23 -27.53
N PHE A 118 -10.34 6.09 -26.84
CA PHE A 118 -10.60 4.78 -27.44
C PHE A 118 -12.10 4.49 -27.57
N VAL A 119 -12.87 5.51 -27.95
CA VAL A 119 -14.30 5.38 -28.19
C VAL A 119 -14.48 4.88 -29.63
N ASN A 120 -14.89 3.62 -29.77
CA ASN A 120 -15.31 3.04 -31.06
C ASN A 120 -16.62 3.66 -31.57
#